data_AF-A0A9P0MXA7-F1
#
_entry.id   AF-A0A9P0MXA7-F1
#
_cell.length_a   1.000
_cell.length_b   1.000
_cell.length_c   1.000
_cell.angle_alpha   90.00
_cell.angle_beta   90.00
_cell.angle_gamma   90.00
#
_symmetry.space_group_name_H-M   'P 1'
#
loop_
_entity.id
_entity.type
_entity.pdbx_description
1 polymer ?
#
loop_
_entity_poly.entity_id
_entity_poly.type
_entity_poly.pdbx_seq_one_letter_code
_entity_poly.pdbx_strand_id
1 'polypeptide(L)'
;MACTREVAIADHFPEGTAVLSPRRAFRYSVPPCPQGGPRNDDTRGFPPTPSDTVTSRNFHVRRSNPDILNFMALHNMTRTSELHAYFMTKVLLLLGQKSKPIVWQEVFYDGAVLPSDAIIQVWKTIGSKDMIAILAKRHKVIYSSSWYLDQLSNGGDWYNFYVYDPRRIIDSKSLNLEDIVGGEACMWGEVVDDTNFIARVWPRASAPAEVLWSALNPQYTLSNGSQIASRLEEHVCRMNRRGIRAQPANGPSALDTPLFTGIGLRYDVVLVQ
;
A
#
# COMPACT_ATOMS: atom_id res chain seq x y z
N MET A 1 7.39 3.02 6.85
CA MET A 1 6.72 3.80 5.79
C MET A 1 5.36 3.14 5.63
N ALA A 2 4.25 3.86 5.64
CA ALA A 2 2.90 3.26 5.58
C ALA A 2 2.14 3.81 4.38
N CYS A 3 1.43 2.92 3.69
CA CYS A 3 0.32 3.24 2.82
C CYS A 3 -0.61 4.20 3.57
N THR A 4 -0.59 5.49 3.23
CA THR A 4 -1.31 6.52 3.98
C THR A 4 -2.81 6.50 3.68
N ARG A 5 -3.24 5.75 2.65
CA ARG A 5 -4.63 5.39 2.37
C ARG A 5 -4.65 3.97 1.76
N GLU A 6 -5.11 3.01 2.55
CA GLU A 6 -5.29 1.62 2.12
C GLU A 6 -6.58 1.51 1.28
N VAL A 7 -6.48 1.02 0.05
CA VAL A 7 -7.63 0.40 -0.62
C VAL A 7 -7.47 -1.09 -0.40
N ALA A 8 -7.92 -1.54 0.76
CA ALA A 8 -7.90 -2.95 1.10
C ALA A 8 -8.99 -3.66 0.29
N ILE A 9 -8.56 -4.60 -0.54
CA ILE A 9 -9.44 -5.51 -1.28
C ILE A 9 -9.17 -6.88 -0.67
N ALA A 10 -9.68 -7.14 0.52
CA ALA A 10 -9.54 -8.44 1.17
C ALA A 10 -10.86 -9.20 1.11
N ASP A 11 -10.76 -10.51 0.89
CA ASP A 11 -11.83 -11.43 1.21
C ASP A 11 -11.88 -11.55 2.74
N HIS A 12 -13.00 -11.11 3.33
CA HIS A 12 -13.33 -11.27 4.75
C HIS A 12 -12.26 -10.77 5.74
N PHE A 13 -12.33 -9.49 6.13
CA PHE A 13 -11.70 -9.05 7.37
C PHE A 13 -12.51 -9.59 8.58
N PRO A 14 -11.92 -10.35 9.51
CA PRO A 14 -12.55 -10.63 10.78
C PRO A 14 -12.72 -9.32 11.57
N GLU A 15 -13.85 -9.14 12.26
CA GLU A 15 -14.03 -8.05 13.21
C GLU A 15 -12.87 -8.00 14.23
N GLY A 16 -12.29 -6.82 14.45
CA GLY A 16 -11.19 -6.63 15.41
C GLY A 16 -9.77 -6.60 14.81
N THR A 17 -9.61 -6.60 13.49
CA THR A 17 -8.29 -6.56 12.83
C THR A 17 -7.54 -5.24 13.12
N ALA A 18 -6.32 -5.35 13.66
CA ALA A 18 -5.45 -4.21 13.93
C ALA A 18 -4.29 -4.21 12.93
N VAL A 19 -4.33 -3.28 11.98
CA VAL A 19 -3.19 -3.02 11.09
C VAL A 19 -2.12 -2.28 11.88
N LEU A 20 -1.12 -3.01 12.36
CA LEU A 20 0.05 -2.44 13.00
C LEU A 20 1.03 -1.99 11.92
N SER A 21 0.74 -0.82 11.39
CA SER A 21 1.72 -0.08 10.62
C SER A 21 2.58 0.76 11.57
N PRO A 22 3.92 0.74 11.48
CA PRO A 22 4.81 1.50 12.37
C PRO A 22 4.51 3.01 12.44
N ARG A 23 3.72 3.58 11.52
CA ARG A 23 3.34 5.01 11.49
C ARG A 23 1.99 5.33 12.14
N ARG A 24 1.19 4.34 12.53
CA ARG A 24 -0.17 4.58 13.06
C ARG A 24 -0.18 5.02 14.54
N ALA A 25 0.99 5.15 15.17
CA ALA A 25 1.13 5.53 16.58
C ALA A 25 1.04 7.05 16.87
N PHE A 26 1.03 7.94 15.86
CA PHE A 26 0.90 9.38 16.09
C PHE A 26 -0.01 10.03 15.04
N ARG A 27 -1.22 10.46 15.47
CA ARG A 27 -2.00 11.44 14.72
C ARG A 27 -1.29 12.78 14.83
N TYR A 28 -0.87 13.34 13.70
CA TYR A 28 -0.63 14.78 13.59
C TYR A 28 -1.86 15.40 12.93
N SER A 29 -2.50 16.33 13.62
CA SER A 29 -3.43 17.28 13.01
C SER A 29 -2.60 18.17 12.09
N VAL A 30 -2.76 18.04 10.78
CA VAL A 30 -2.19 19.00 9.83
C VAL A 30 -3.01 20.29 9.99
N PRO A 31 -2.42 21.42 10.41
CA PRO A 31 -3.17 22.66 10.49
C PRO A 31 -3.63 23.07 9.09
N PRO A 32 -4.82 23.69 8.94
CA PRO A 32 -5.28 24.18 7.65
C PRO A 32 -4.26 25.18 7.07
N CYS A 33 -4.08 25.15 5.74
CA CYS A 33 -3.20 26.07 5.02
C CYS A 33 -3.43 27.51 5.48
N PRO A 34 -2.37 28.28 5.81
CA PRO A 34 -2.55 29.67 6.20
C PRO A 34 -3.09 30.46 5.02
N GLN A 35 -4.27 31.05 5.19
CA GLN A 35 -4.77 32.07 4.28
C GLN A 35 -3.90 33.32 4.45
N GLY A 36 -3.48 33.90 3.33
CA GLY A 36 -2.46 34.95 3.26
C GLY A 36 -2.73 36.16 4.16
N GLY A 37 -1.67 36.59 4.86
CA GLY A 37 -1.54 37.86 5.58
C GLY A 37 -0.06 38.28 5.57
N PRO A 38 0.26 39.59 5.66
CA PRO A 38 1.55 40.12 5.25
C PRO A 38 2.69 39.68 6.17
N ARG A 39 3.89 39.51 5.57
CA ARG A 39 5.14 39.15 6.25
C ARG A 39 5.43 40.12 7.39
N ASN A 40 5.48 39.61 8.61
CA ASN A 40 6.23 40.22 9.70
C ASN A 40 7.35 39.26 10.12
N ASP A 41 8.55 39.82 10.13
CA ASP A 41 9.84 39.24 10.47
C ASP A 41 10.01 39.26 11.99
N ASP A 42 9.67 38.16 12.69
CA ASP A 42 10.25 37.82 14.00
C ASP A 42 9.98 36.34 14.32
N THR A 43 10.96 35.46 14.06
CA THR A 43 10.97 34.08 14.59
C THR A 43 12.19 33.88 15.47
N ARG A 44 12.31 34.69 16.51
CA ARG A 44 13.08 34.32 17.70
C ARG A 44 12.30 33.30 18.53
N GLY A 45 12.83 32.09 18.59
CA GLY A 45 12.69 31.21 19.75
C GLY A 45 11.49 30.25 19.76
N PHE A 46 11.64 29.10 19.12
CA PHE A 46 11.08 27.85 19.63
C PHE A 46 12.13 26.73 19.50
N PRO A 47 12.60 26.13 20.60
CA PRO A 47 13.46 24.95 20.52
C PRO A 47 12.65 23.77 19.96
N PRO A 48 13.21 22.91 19.11
CA PRO A 48 12.51 21.74 18.62
C PRO A 48 12.28 20.78 19.80
N THR A 49 11.02 20.56 20.15
CA THR A 49 10.62 19.51 21.11
C THR A 49 10.90 18.13 20.51
N PRO A 50 11.39 17.15 21.30
CA PRO A 50 11.77 15.84 20.80
C PRO A 50 10.53 14.97 20.61
N SER A 51 10.08 14.81 19.36
CA SER A 51 9.06 13.84 18.98
C SER A 51 9.70 12.71 18.17
N ASP A 52 10.10 11.66 18.88
CA ASP A 52 10.78 10.48 18.37
C ASP A 52 9.95 9.73 17.31
N THR A 53 10.47 9.72 16.08
CA THR A 53 9.85 9.03 14.95
C THR A 53 10.30 7.57 14.92
N VAL A 54 9.58 6.68 15.61
CA VAL A 54 9.83 5.22 15.56
C VAL A 54 9.20 4.63 14.30
N THR A 55 9.92 4.64 13.15
CA THR A 55 9.46 3.91 11.95
C THR A 55 10.59 3.25 11.15
N SER A 56 10.22 2.26 10.32
CA SER A 56 11.06 1.27 9.62
C SER A 56 12.17 1.76 8.68
N ARG A 57 12.40 3.07 8.48
CA ARG A 57 13.49 3.55 7.60
C ARG A 57 14.43 4.61 8.21
N ASN A 58 14.21 5.08 9.43
CA ASN A 58 15.16 6.01 10.08
C ASN A 58 16.26 5.26 10.84
N PHE A 59 17.07 4.49 10.12
CA PHE A 59 18.21 3.79 10.71
C PHE A 59 19.38 4.72 11.03
N HIS A 60 19.52 5.82 10.29
CA HIS A 60 20.63 6.76 10.47
C HIS A 60 20.51 7.54 11.79
N VAL A 61 19.30 8.03 12.10
CA VAL A 61 18.98 8.77 13.34
C VAL A 61 19.19 7.90 14.60
N ARG A 62 19.04 6.57 14.48
CA ARG A 62 19.23 5.63 15.61
C ARG A 62 20.68 5.43 16.00
N ARG A 63 21.61 5.46 15.04
CA ARG A 63 23.05 5.23 15.31
C ARG A 63 23.75 6.47 15.88
N SER A 64 23.14 7.64 15.77
CA SER A 64 23.68 8.90 16.31
C SER A 64 23.16 9.24 17.71
N ASN A 65 22.17 8.51 18.24
CA ASN A 65 21.59 8.79 19.56
C ASN A 65 22.29 7.93 20.64
N PRO A 66 22.98 8.54 21.63
CA PRO A 66 23.72 7.81 22.66
C PRO A 66 22.82 6.96 23.56
N ASP A 67 21.58 7.36 23.81
CA ASP A 67 20.64 6.61 24.65
C ASP A 67 20.22 5.30 23.98
N ILE A 68 20.02 5.34 22.65
CA ILE A 68 19.68 4.16 21.85
C ILE A 68 20.87 3.20 21.80
N LEU A 69 22.09 3.72 21.64
CA LEU A 69 23.30 2.89 21.66
C LEU A 69 23.51 2.22 23.02
N ASN A 70 23.31 2.95 24.11
CA ASN A 70 23.38 2.40 25.47
C ASN A 70 22.32 1.33 25.71
N PHE A 71 21.08 1.58 25.28
CA PHE A 71 20.00 0.59 25.36
C PHE A 71 20.34 -0.68 24.57
N MET A 72 20.83 -0.53 23.33
CA MET A 72 21.25 -1.67 22.51
C MET A 72 22.37 -2.46 23.18
N ALA A 73 23.38 -1.79 23.76
CA ALA A 73 24.46 -2.43 24.49
C ALA A 73 23.96 -3.21 25.72
N LEU A 74 23.07 -2.61 26.53
CA LEU A 74 22.46 -3.26 27.71
C LEU A 74 21.65 -4.51 27.34
N HIS A 75 21.06 -4.53 26.14
CA HIS A 75 20.26 -5.64 25.65
C HIS A 75 21.00 -6.58 24.69
N ASN A 76 22.34 -6.50 24.62
CA ASN A 76 23.19 -7.33 23.75
C ASN A 76 22.80 -7.28 22.26
N MET A 77 22.33 -6.13 21.79
CA MET A 77 21.94 -5.91 20.40
C MET A 77 23.09 -5.26 19.63
N THR A 78 23.44 -5.87 18.51
CA THR A 78 24.49 -5.35 17.61
C THR A 78 23.89 -4.72 16.37
N ARG A 79 22.72 -5.22 15.94
CA ARG A 79 22.04 -4.77 14.72
C ARG A 79 20.77 -4.01 15.06
N THR A 80 20.45 -3.02 14.26
CA THR A 80 19.21 -2.24 14.39
C THR A 80 17.96 -3.07 14.10
N SER A 81 18.09 -4.18 13.37
CA SER A 81 17.01 -5.14 13.18
C SER A 81 16.62 -5.82 14.49
N GLU A 82 17.58 -6.11 15.37
CA GLU A 82 17.32 -6.73 16.69
C GLU A 82 16.55 -5.76 17.59
N LEU A 83 16.91 -4.47 17.55
CA LEU A 83 16.16 -3.41 18.24
C LEU A 83 14.72 -3.29 17.70
N HIS A 84 14.55 -3.34 16.37
CA HIS A 84 13.23 -3.30 15.75
C HIS A 84 12.39 -4.53 16.11
N ALA A 85 12.97 -5.72 16.06
CA ALA A 85 12.33 -6.97 16.46
C ALA A 85 11.91 -6.96 17.93
N TYR A 86 12.77 -6.46 18.82
CA TYR A 86 12.46 -6.29 20.24
C TYR A 86 11.27 -5.35 20.44
N PHE A 87 11.31 -4.17 19.82
CA PHE A 87 10.23 -3.19 19.91
C PHE A 87 8.90 -3.79 19.41
N MET A 88 8.90 -4.41 18.23
CA MET A 88 7.70 -5.01 17.66
C MET A 88 7.16 -6.15 18.52
N THR A 89 8.05 -6.99 19.07
CA THR A 89 7.66 -8.05 20.01
C THR A 89 6.94 -7.47 21.24
N LYS A 90 7.45 -6.36 21.80
CA LYS A 90 6.80 -5.70 22.94
C LYS A 90 5.46 -5.05 22.57
N VAL A 91 5.36 -4.42 21.39
CA VAL A 91 4.12 -3.81 20.92
C VAL A 91 3.04 -4.86 20.65
N LEU A 92 3.40 -6.00 20.07
CA LEU A 92 2.46 -7.08 19.78
C LEU A 92 1.83 -7.66 21.05
N LEU A 93 2.56 -7.68 22.17
CA LEU A 93 2.02 -8.10 23.48
C LEU A 93 0.98 -7.15 24.06
N LEU A 94 0.91 -5.90 23.57
CA LEU A 94 -0.08 -4.91 24.01
C LEU A 94 -1.40 -5.00 23.25
N LEU A 95 -1.46 -5.83 22.20
CA LEU A 95 -2.70 -6.03 21.45
C LEU A 95 -3.73 -6.78 22.30
N GLY A 96 -5.00 -6.38 22.16
CA GLY A 96 -6.11 -7.05 22.84
C GLY A 96 -6.33 -8.47 22.32
N GLN A 97 -6.92 -9.34 23.13
CA GLN A 97 -7.15 -10.76 22.80
C GLN A 97 -7.98 -11.00 21.54
N LYS A 98 -8.79 -10.02 21.10
CA LYS A 98 -9.61 -10.11 19.88
C LYS A 98 -8.91 -9.52 18.65
N SER A 99 -7.70 -8.98 18.80
CA SER A 99 -6.99 -8.30 17.74
C SER A 99 -6.05 -9.25 16.99
N LYS A 100 -6.13 -9.21 15.67
CA LYS A 100 -5.19 -9.92 14.78
C LYS A 100 -4.18 -8.92 14.23
N PRO A 101 -2.87 -9.11 14.49
CA PRO A 101 -1.85 -8.21 13.96
C PRO A 101 -1.64 -8.42 12.47
N ILE A 102 -1.66 -7.33 11.71
CA ILE A 102 -1.09 -7.27 10.36
C ILE A 102 0.22 -6.49 10.43
N VAL A 103 1.31 -7.10 9.97
CA VAL A 103 2.67 -6.51 10.02
C VAL A 103 3.33 -6.55 8.64
N TRP A 104 4.21 -5.59 8.36
CA TRP A 104 5.04 -5.64 7.15
C TRP A 104 6.10 -6.74 7.24
N GLN A 105 6.52 -7.29 6.10
CA GLN A 105 7.48 -8.40 6.00
C GLN A 105 8.79 -8.20 6.76
N GLU A 106 9.25 -6.98 7.00
CA GLU A 106 10.47 -6.73 7.79
C GLU A 106 10.37 -7.28 9.20
N VAL A 107 9.19 -7.21 9.83
CA VAL A 107 9.01 -7.67 11.21
C VAL A 107 9.28 -9.18 11.31
N PHE A 108 8.88 -9.93 10.29
CA PHE A 108 9.18 -11.36 10.15
C PHE A 108 10.69 -11.60 9.94
N TYR A 109 11.32 -10.86 9.03
CA TYR A 109 12.74 -11.04 8.71
C TYR A 109 13.72 -10.57 9.79
N ASP A 110 13.33 -9.56 10.57
CA ASP A 110 14.11 -9.06 11.69
C ASP A 110 14.08 -10.02 12.89
N GLY A 111 13.20 -11.03 12.88
CA GLY A 111 13.13 -12.08 13.90
C GLY A 111 12.28 -11.71 15.11
N ALA A 112 11.26 -10.86 14.94
CA ALA A 112 10.31 -10.57 16.01
C ALA A 112 9.51 -11.83 16.39
N VAL A 113 9.10 -11.95 17.66
CA VAL A 113 8.20 -13.01 18.08
C VAL A 113 6.79 -12.65 17.63
N LEU A 114 6.30 -13.36 16.62
CA LEU A 114 4.97 -13.15 16.04
C LEU A 114 3.95 -14.15 16.63
N PRO A 115 2.73 -13.71 16.95
CA PRO A 115 1.61 -14.61 17.18
C PRO A 115 1.39 -15.54 15.99
N SER A 116 0.89 -16.76 16.24
CA SER A 116 0.64 -17.75 15.19
C SER A 116 -0.41 -17.29 14.17
N ASP A 117 -1.34 -16.43 14.58
CA ASP A 117 -2.38 -15.86 13.75
C ASP A 117 -2.02 -14.50 13.12
N ALA A 118 -0.78 -14.04 13.29
CA ALA A 118 -0.28 -12.84 12.64
C ALA A 118 -0.30 -12.99 11.11
N ILE A 119 -0.69 -11.91 10.44
CA ILE A 119 -0.73 -11.81 8.98
C ILE A 119 0.43 -10.92 8.54
N ILE A 120 1.22 -11.39 7.57
CA ILE A 120 2.39 -10.66 7.07
C ILE A 120 2.07 -10.10 5.69
N GLN A 121 2.24 -8.78 5.55
CA GLN A 121 2.07 -8.09 4.28
C GLN A 121 3.41 -8.02 3.53
N VAL A 122 3.45 -8.67 2.36
CA VAL A 122 4.61 -8.71 1.46
C VAL A 122 4.50 -7.57 0.46
N TRP A 123 5.51 -6.71 0.46
CA TRP A 123 5.49 -5.44 -0.27
C TRP A 123 6.78 -5.15 -1.04
N LYS A 124 7.87 -5.86 -0.75
CA LYS A 124 9.14 -5.75 -1.46
C LYS A 124 9.18 -6.71 -2.64
N THR A 125 9.85 -6.27 -3.72
CA THR A 125 10.27 -7.03 -4.92
C THR A 125 9.18 -7.95 -5.53
N ILE A 126 9.48 -8.78 -6.54
CA ILE A 126 8.53 -9.78 -7.03
C ILE A 126 8.41 -10.86 -5.95
N GLY A 127 7.45 -10.69 -5.05
CA GLY A 127 7.36 -11.27 -3.71
C GLY A 127 7.19 -12.79 -3.58
N SER A 128 7.34 -13.58 -4.65
CA SER A 128 7.10 -15.04 -4.57
C SER A 128 8.02 -15.74 -3.56
N LYS A 129 9.31 -15.35 -3.48
CA LYS A 129 10.26 -15.93 -2.50
C LYS A 129 9.90 -15.60 -1.05
N ASP A 130 9.53 -14.35 -0.79
CA ASP A 130 9.15 -13.90 0.55
C ASP A 130 7.85 -14.57 1.00
N MET A 131 6.87 -14.67 0.10
CA MET A 131 5.63 -15.39 0.37
C MET A 131 5.90 -16.86 0.68
N ILE A 132 6.75 -17.55 -0.09
CA ILE A 132 7.13 -18.95 0.16
C ILE A 132 7.74 -19.10 1.57
N ALA A 133 8.67 -18.21 1.95
CA ALA A 133 9.32 -18.28 3.26
C ALA A 133 8.34 -18.08 4.42
N ILE A 134 7.39 -17.15 4.28
CA ILE A 134 6.36 -16.86 5.28
C ILE A 134 5.34 -18.02 5.39
N LEU A 135 4.85 -18.50 4.26
CA LEU A 135 3.90 -19.63 4.19
C LEU A 135 4.54 -20.92 4.75
N ALA A 136 5.81 -21.17 4.48
CA ALA A 136 6.55 -22.31 5.04
C ALA A 136 6.62 -22.26 6.58
N LYS A 137 6.55 -21.07 7.19
CA LYS A 137 6.45 -20.86 8.64
C LYS A 137 5.01 -20.86 9.16
N ARG A 138 4.03 -21.25 8.35
CA ARG A 138 2.60 -21.35 8.68
C ARG A 138 1.94 -20.02 9.05
N HIS A 139 2.50 -18.92 8.56
CA HIS A 139 1.88 -17.62 8.68
C HIS A 139 1.05 -17.28 7.44
N LYS A 140 0.04 -16.43 7.64
CA LYS A 140 -0.83 -15.93 6.58
C LYS A 140 -0.21 -14.73 5.88
N VAL A 141 -0.55 -14.56 4.60
CA VAL A 141 0.05 -13.55 3.72
C VAL A 141 -1.01 -12.63 3.11
N ILE A 142 -0.73 -11.33 3.13
CA ILE A 142 -1.36 -10.32 2.25
C ILE A 142 -0.32 -9.88 1.23
N TYR A 143 -0.69 -9.89 -0.05
CA TYR A 143 0.19 -9.49 -1.14
C TYR A 143 -0.01 -8.03 -1.56
N SER A 144 1.07 -7.28 -1.75
CA SER A 144 1.00 -5.90 -2.27
C SER A 144 2.14 -5.52 -3.21
N SER A 145 3.16 -6.37 -3.38
CA SER A 145 4.41 -5.97 -4.02
C SER A 145 4.28 -5.48 -5.47
N SER A 146 3.32 -5.99 -6.23
CA SER A 146 3.09 -5.55 -7.62
C SER A 146 1.97 -4.52 -7.77
N TRP A 147 1.35 -4.05 -6.68
CA TRP A 147 0.17 -3.19 -6.75
C TRP A 147 0.40 -1.81 -6.11
N TYR A 148 1.52 -1.19 -6.45
CA TYR A 148 1.85 0.19 -6.06
C TYR A 148 1.21 1.19 -7.02
N LEU A 149 0.09 1.79 -6.61
CA LEU A 149 -0.65 2.76 -7.39
C LEU A 149 0.01 4.15 -7.39
N ASP A 150 0.83 4.48 -6.39
CA ASP A 150 1.63 5.71 -6.34
C ASP A 150 2.67 5.78 -7.48
N GLN A 151 3.15 4.62 -7.93
CA GLN A 151 4.06 4.50 -9.06
C GLN A 151 3.27 4.67 -10.36
N LEU A 152 3.24 5.89 -10.88
CA LEU A 152 2.63 6.18 -12.17
C LEU A 152 3.53 5.68 -13.30
N SER A 153 2.94 4.94 -14.24
CA SER A 153 3.55 4.59 -15.53
C SER A 153 2.77 5.27 -16.67
N ASN A 154 3.09 4.90 -17.91
CA ASN A 154 2.30 5.22 -19.09
C ASN A 154 0.84 4.73 -18.98
N GLY A 155 -0.03 5.26 -19.86
CA GLY A 155 -1.43 4.84 -19.92
C GLY A 155 -1.57 3.33 -20.14
N GLY A 156 -2.55 2.71 -19.49
CA GLY A 156 -2.76 1.26 -19.53
C GLY A 156 -1.96 0.46 -18.48
N ASP A 157 -1.32 1.12 -17.52
CA ASP A 157 -0.57 0.50 -16.42
C ASP A 157 -1.39 -0.49 -15.56
N TRP A 158 -2.72 -0.38 -15.58
CA TRP A 158 -3.64 -1.35 -14.96
C TRP A 158 -3.37 -2.80 -15.41
N TYR A 159 -2.89 -3.01 -16.64
CA TYR A 159 -2.59 -4.35 -17.15
C TYR A 159 -1.48 -5.01 -16.35
N ASN A 160 -0.47 -4.24 -15.94
CA ASN A 160 0.61 -4.74 -15.09
C ASN A 160 0.06 -5.21 -13.75
N PHE A 161 -0.96 -4.55 -13.19
CA PHE A 161 -1.58 -5.01 -11.94
C PHE A 161 -2.43 -6.27 -12.14
N TYR A 162 -3.08 -6.40 -13.29
CA TYR A 162 -3.97 -7.53 -13.58
C TYR A 162 -3.25 -8.86 -13.78
N VAL A 163 -2.03 -8.85 -14.33
CA VAL A 163 -1.29 -10.09 -14.62
C VAL A 163 -0.65 -10.75 -13.39
N TYR A 164 -0.61 -10.06 -12.25
CA TYR A 164 -0.04 -10.59 -11.02
C TYR A 164 -1.10 -11.19 -10.10
N ASP A 165 -1.30 -12.50 -10.21
CA ASP A 165 -2.10 -13.27 -9.26
C ASP A 165 -1.18 -13.94 -8.22
N PRO A 166 -1.24 -13.55 -6.93
CA PRO A 166 -0.35 -14.07 -5.90
C PRO A 166 -0.47 -15.59 -5.71
N ARG A 167 -1.59 -16.21 -6.10
CA ARG A 167 -1.82 -17.66 -5.99
C ARG A 167 -1.21 -18.43 -7.16
N ARG A 168 -0.95 -17.76 -8.29
CA ARG A 168 -0.36 -18.36 -9.51
C ARG A 168 1.14 -18.16 -9.61
N ILE A 169 1.71 -17.15 -8.93
CA ILE A 169 3.17 -16.90 -8.92
C ILE A 169 3.95 -17.85 -7.99
N ILE A 170 3.25 -18.64 -7.17
CA ILE A 170 3.84 -19.62 -6.26
C ILE A 170 3.65 -21.02 -6.86
N ASP A 171 4.71 -21.58 -7.42
CA ASP A 171 4.73 -22.98 -7.86
C ASP A 171 5.28 -23.87 -6.72
N SER A 172 4.42 -24.17 -5.75
CA SER A 172 4.80 -25.08 -4.67
C SER A 172 3.63 -25.93 -4.21
N LYS A 173 3.64 -27.20 -4.61
CA LYS A 173 2.63 -28.22 -4.21
C LYS A 173 2.60 -28.48 -2.70
N SER A 174 3.62 -28.06 -1.95
CA SER A 174 3.71 -28.29 -0.51
C SER A 174 3.19 -27.13 0.34
N LEU A 175 2.87 -25.98 -0.26
CA LEU A 175 2.35 -24.82 0.45
C LEU A 175 0.82 -24.76 0.38
N ASN A 176 0.21 -24.32 1.46
CA ASN A 176 -1.22 -24.08 1.51
C ASN A 176 -1.53 -22.70 0.91
N LEU A 177 -2.03 -22.67 -0.33
CA LEU A 177 -2.38 -21.42 -1.01
C LEU A 177 -3.57 -20.69 -0.34
N GLU A 178 -4.37 -21.38 0.47
CA GLU A 178 -5.44 -20.77 1.28
C GLU A 178 -4.91 -19.83 2.37
N ASP A 179 -3.62 -19.94 2.74
CA ASP A 179 -2.98 -19.00 3.66
C ASP A 179 -2.60 -17.67 2.97
N ILE A 180 -2.79 -17.54 1.66
CA ILE A 180 -2.79 -16.27 0.93
C ILE A 180 -4.21 -15.68 1.03
N VAL A 181 -4.43 -14.88 2.07
CA VAL A 181 -5.76 -14.38 2.44
C VAL A 181 -6.24 -13.21 1.58
N GLY A 182 -5.38 -12.63 0.75
CA GLY A 182 -5.75 -11.58 -0.19
C GLY A 182 -4.58 -10.69 -0.56
N GLY A 183 -4.89 -9.44 -0.87
CA GLY A 183 -3.86 -8.45 -1.12
C GLY A 183 -4.39 -7.01 -1.17
N GLU A 184 -3.47 -6.07 -1.33
CA GLU A 184 -3.76 -4.65 -1.21
C GLU A 184 -3.11 -3.86 -2.34
N ALA A 185 -3.90 -3.00 -2.97
CA ALA A 185 -3.40 -2.00 -3.91
C ALA A 185 -3.03 -0.74 -3.13
N CYS A 186 -1.75 -0.41 -3.12
CA CYS A 186 -1.17 0.59 -2.24
C CYS A 186 -1.12 1.97 -2.90
N MET A 187 -1.77 2.98 -2.32
CA MET A 187 -1.63 4.38 -2.72
C MET A 187 -0.88 5.15 -1.62
N TRP A 188 0.39 5.40 -1.87
CA TRP A 188 1.24 6.17 -0.98
C TRP A 188 1.06 7.68 -1.16
N GLY A 189 1.14 8.41 -0.04
CA GLY A 189 0.70 9.80 0.07
C GLY A 189 1.74 10.86 -0.20
N GLU A 190 2.94 10.51 -0.64
CA GLU A 190 4.06 11.45 -0.81
C GLU A 190 3.71 12.58 -1.77
N VAL A 191 2.90 12.28 -2.80
CA VAL A 191 2.48 13.20 -3.86
C VAL A 191 0.98 13.08 -4.14
N VAL A 192 0.20 12.70 -3.12
CA VAL A 192 -1.24 12.43 -3.24
C VAL A 192 -2.01 13.17 -2.16
N ASP A 193 -3.01 13.92 -2.60
CA ASP A 193 -3.95 14.66 -1.77
C ASP A 193 -5.39 14.43 -2.27
N ASP A 194 -6.34 15.17 -1.72
CA ASP A 194 -7.75 15.11 -2.12
C ASP A 194 -8.00 15.53 -3.58
N THR A 195 -7.11 16.32 -4.18
CA THR A 195 -7.24 16.81 -5.56
C THR A 195 -6.98 15.71 -6.59
N ASN A 196 -6.11 14.75 -6.27
CA ASN A 196 -5.65 13.76 -7.25
C ASN A 196 -5.86 12.29 -6.83
N PHE A 197 -6.26 12.02 -5.58
CA PHE A 197 -6.40 10.66 -5.06
C PHE A 197 -7.35 9.78 -5.89
N ILE A 198 -8.57 10.28 -6.17
CA ILE A 198 -9.59 9.46 -6.84
C ILE A 198 -9.16 9.06 -8.25
N ALA A 199 -8.66 10.02 -9.04
CA ALA A 199 -8.23 9.77 -10.41
C ALA A 199 -6.99 8.87 -10.46
N ARG A 200 -6.09 8.96 -9.48
CA ARG A 200 -4.95 8.04 -9.39
C ARG A 200 -5.39 6.63 -9.00
N VAL A 201 -6.28 6.46 -8.04
CA VAL A 201 -6.69 5.12 -7.58
C VAL A 201 -7.56 4.43 -8.62
N TRP A 202 -8.55 5.12 -9.16
CA TRP A 202 -9.56 4.53 -10.04
C TRP A 202 -9.33 4.95 -11.49
N PRO A 203 -9.29 3.99 -12.43
CA PRO A 203 -9.77 2.60 -12.33
C PRO A 203 -8.67 1.58 -12.03
N ARG A 204 -7.44 2.02 -11.77
CA ARG A 204 -6.28 1.12 -11.65
C ARG A 204 -6.43 0.07 -10.56
N ALA A 205 -7.04 0.43 -9.43
CA ALA A 205 -7.35 -0.49 -8.34
C ALA A 205 -8.42 -1.54 -8.68
N SER A 206 -9.22 -1.34 -9.75
CA SER A 206 -10.19 -2.34 -10.21
C SER A 206 -9.51 -3.59 -10.78
N ALA A 207 -8.29 -3.46 -11.33
CA ALA A 207 -7.54 -4.59 -11.86
C ALA A 207 -7.17 -5.63 -10.77
N PRO A 208 -6.45 -5.27 -9.69
CA PRO A 208 -6.18 -6.21 -8.60
C PRO A 208 -7.47 -6.66 -7.88
N ALA A 209 -8.52 -5.83 -7.86
CA ALA A 209 -9.82 -6.23 -7.31
C ALA A 209 -10.41 -7.42 -8.07
N GLU A 210 -10.42 -7.36 -9.40
CA GLU A 210 -10.92 -8.43 -10.25
C GLU A 210 -10.06 -9.69 -10.14
N VAL A 211 -8.73 -9.55 -10.05
CA VAL A 211 -7.80 -10.67 -9.83
C VAL A 211 -8.14 -11.40 -8.54
N LEU A 212 -8.25 -10.68 -7.41
CA LEU A 212 -8.50 -11.30 -6.12
C LEU A 212 -9.87 -11.96 -6.05
N TRP A 213 -10.89 -11.32 -6.62
CA TRP A 213 -12.28 -11.78 -6.61
C TRP A 213 -12.51 -12.97 -7.54
N SER A 214 -11.98 -12.91 -8.76
CA SER A 214 -12.35 -13.83 -9.85
C SER A 214 -11.41 -15.04 -9.95
N ALA A 215 -10.19 -14.96 -9.41
CA ALA A 215 -9.21 -16.06 -9.46
C ALA A 215 -9.67 -17.34 -8.75
N LEU A 216 -10.68 -17.27 -7.87
CA LEU A 216 -11.27 -18.43 -7.20
C LEU A 216 -12.23 -19.21 -8.12
N ASN A 217 -12.61 -18.66 -9.27
CA ASN A 217 -13.46 -19.37 -10.23
C ASN A 217 -12.59 -20.23 -11.17
N PRO A 218 -12.76 -21.57 -11.20
CA PRO A 218 -11.99 -22.47 -12.07
C PRO A 218 -12.13 -22.14 -13.56
N GLN A 219 -13.22 -21.46 -13.96
CA GLN A 219 -13.48 -21.02 -15.34
C GLN A 219 -12.84 -19.67 -15.66
N TYR A 220 -12.27 -18.98 -14.66
CA TYR A 220 -11.60 -17.70 -14.86
C TYR A 220 -10.20 -17.93 -15.40
N THR A 221 -10.14 -17.99 -16.73
CA THR A 221 -8.89 -17.81 -17.48
C THR A 221 -8.56 -16.32 -17.51
N LEU A 222 -7.27 -16.00 -17.40
CA LEU A 222 -6.80 -14.64 -17.67
C LEU A 222 -7.26 -14.30 -19.09
N SER A 223 -8.29 -13.46 -19.17
CA SER A 223 -8.92 -13.06 -20.42
C SER A 223 -7.89 -12.30 -21.26
N ASN A 224 -8.05 -12.32 -22.60
CA ASN A 224 -7.19 -11.53 -23.47
C ASN A 224 -7.22 -10.05 -23.02
N GLY A 225 -6.06 -9.37 -23.01
CA GLY A 225 -5.93 -7.97 -22.59
C GLY A 225 -6.99 -7.04 -23.19
N SER A 226 -7.42 -7.30 -24.44
CA SER A 226 -8.50 -6.57 -25.09
C SER A 226 -9.87 -6.71 -24.41
N GLN A 227 -10.24 -7.90 -23.92
CA GLN A 227 -11.52 -8.10 -23.22
C GLN A 227 -11.53 -7.40 -21.86
N ILE A 228 -10.39 -7.42 -21.17
CA ILE A 228 -10.23 -6.73 -19.89
C ILE A 228 -10.30 -5.22 -20.10
N ALA A 229 -9.63 -4.71 -21.13
CA ALA A 229 -9.67 -3.31 -21.53
C ALA A 229 -11.11 -2.82 -21.76
N SER A 230 -11.91 -3.54 -22.56
CA SER A 230 -13.30 -3.17 -22.84
C SER A 230 -14.19 -3.17 -21.59
N ARG A 231 -14.02 -4.16 -20.70
CA ARG A 231 -14.78 -4.22 -19.44
C ARG A 231 -14.39 -3.10 -18.49
N LEU A 232 -13.09 -2.77 -18.42
CA LEU A 232 -12.59 -1.70 -17.57
C LEU A 232 -13.09 -0.32 -18.06
N GLU A 233 -13.19 -0.10 -19.37
CA GLU A 233 -13.79 1.11 -19.96
C GLU A 233 -15.27 1.30 -19.57
N GLU A 234 -16.07 0.23 -19.66
CA GLU A 234 -17.45 0.28 -19.19
C GLU A 234 -17.51 0.55 -17.68
N HIS A 235 -16.62 -0.07 -16.91
CA HIS A 235 -16.56 0.14 -15.47
C HIS A 235 -16.16 1.58 -15.10
N VAL A 236 -15.24 2.21 -15.85
CA VAL A 236 -14.93 3.65 -15.72
C VAL A 236 -16.16 4.51 -15.95
N CYS A 237 -16.92 4.25 -17.02
CA CYS A 237 -18.19 4.94 -17.27
C CYS A 237 -19.15 4.79 -16.09
N ARG A 238 -19.27 3.57 -15.55
CA ARG A 238 -20.13 3.29 -14.40
C ARG A 238 -19.69 4.01 -13.13
N MET A 239 -18.38 4.08 -12.86
CA MET A 239 -17.81 4.84 -11.75
C MET A 239 -18.11 6.34 -11.88
N ASN A 240 -17.87 6.90 -13.07
CA ASN A 240 -18.13 8.32 -13.35
C ASN A 240 -19.62 8.67 -13.21
N ARG A 241 -20.53 7.82 -13.72
CA ARG A 241 -21.99 7.98 -13.52
C ARG A 241 -22.42 7.93 -12.06
N ARG A 242 -21.62 7.29 -11.18
CA ARG A 242 -21.85 7.20 -9.73
C ARG A 242 -21.10 8.28 -8.94
N GLY A 243 -20.49 9.25 -9.61
CA GLY A 243 -19.77 10.37 -8.96
C GLY A 243 -18.33 10.06 -8.55
N ILE A 244 -17.80 8.89 -8.88
CA ILE A 244 -16.39 8.56 -8.69
C ILE A 244 -15.62 9.04 -9.92
N ARG A 245 -14.82 10.09 -9.77
CA ARG A 245 -14.05 10.72 -10.86
C ARG A 245 -12.83 9.88 -11.28
N ALA A 246 -13.09 8.71 -11.88
CA ALA A 246 -12.06 7.80 -12.35
C ALA A 246 -11.37 8.34 -13.61
N GLN A 247 -10.06 8.13 -13.72
CA GLN A 247 -9.31 8.48 -14.93
C GLN A 247 -9.67 7.56 -16.11
N PRO A 248 -9.38 7.94 -17.37
CA PRO A 248 -9.52 7.03 -18.51
C PRO A 248 -8.63 5.78 -18.36
N ALA A 249 -9.11 4.62 -18.81
CA ALA A 249 -8.38 3.35 -18.69
C ALA A 249 -7.34 3.10 -19.81
N ASN A 250 -7.69 3.35 -21.09
CA ASN A 250 -6.93 2.87 -22.26
C ASN A 250 -6.55 3.97 -23.27
N GLY A 251 -6.29 5.20 -22.82
CA GLY A 251 -6.01 6.33 -23.72
C GLY A 251 -7.29 6.87 -24.38
N PRO A 252 -7.22 7.53 -25.56
CA PRO A 252 -8.39 8.09 -26.22
C PRO A 252 -9.30 6.96 -26.72
N SER A 253 -10.33 6.65 -25.94
CA SER A 253 -11.48 5.86 -26.38
C SER A 253 -12.67 6.79 -26.58
N ALA A 254 -13.31 6.68 -27.74
CA ALA A 254 -14.57 7.38 -28.03
C ALA A 254 -15.69 6.62 -27.32
N LEU A 255 -15.95 6.96 -26.07
CA LEU A 255 -17.18 6.53 -25.40
C LEU A 255 -18.26 7.55 -25.73
N ASP A 256 -19.25 7.12 -26.50
CA ASP A 256 -20.53 7.80 -26.71
C ASP A 256 -21.25 7.96 -25.37
N THR A 257 -20.81 8.94 -24.59
CA THR A 257 -21.51 9.45 -23.42
C THR A 257 -22.15 10.77 -23.85
N PRO A 258 -23.47 10.95 -23.70
CA PRO A 258 -24.14 12.18 -24.11
C PRO A 258 -23.85 13.38 -23.19
N LEU A 259 -22.75 13.35 -22.42
CA LEU A 259 -22.32 14.44 -21.54
C LEU A 259 -20.99 15.09 -21.96
N PHE A 260 -20.31 14.59 -22.99
CA PHE A 260 -19.19 15.29 -23.61
C PHE A 260 -19.11 15.00 -25.11
N THR A 261 -19.99 15.62 -25.90
CA THR A 261 -19.67 15.93 -27.30
C THR A 261 -18.64 17.06 -27.31
N GLY A 262 -17.37 16.72 -27.10
CA GLY A 262 -16.32 17.73 -26.97
C GLY A 262 -14.93 17.14 -26.94
N ILE A 263 -14.39 16.87 -28.14
CA ILE A 263 -12.97 16.90 -28.49
C ILE A 263 -12.11 15.85 -27.75
N GLY A 264 -11.62 14.86 -28.50
CA GLY A 264 -10.35 14.23 -28.16
C GLY A 264 -9.28 15.31 -28.15
N LEU A 265 -8.96 15.86 -26.98
CA LEU A 265 -7.92 16.86 -26.83
C LEU A 265 -6.58 16.15 -26.98
N ARG A 266 -6.05 16.14 -28.21
CA ARG A 266 -4.60 16.26 -28.38
C ARG A 266 -4.22 17.60 -27.78
N TYR A 267 -3.63 17.59 -26.59
CA TYR A 267 -2.90 18.76 -26.13
C TYR A 267 -1.56 18.77 -26.85
N ASP A 268 -1.54 19.29 -28.09
CA ASP A 268 -0.29 19.73 -28.69
C ASP A 268 0.09 21.02 -27.94
N VAL A 269 1.01 20.90 -26.98
CA VAL A 269 1.67 22.08 -26.40
C VAL A 269 2.61 22.62 -27.47
N VAL A 270 2.08 23.48 -28.35
CA VAL A 270 2.90 24.24 -29.30
C VAL A 270 3.62 25.32 -28.51
N LEU A 271 4.88 25.05 -28.16
CA LEU A 271 5.79 26.08 -27.68
C LEU A 271 6.16 26.97 -28.87
N VAL A 272 5.54 28.14 -28.96
CA VAL A 272 5.97 29.19 -29.87
C VAL A 272 7.16 29.89 -29.21
N GLN A 273 8.31 29.90 -29.88
CA GLN A 273 9.50 30.66 -29.48
C GLN A 273 9.27 32.16 -29.65
#